data_AF-W4H4P3-F1
#
_entry.id   AF-W4H4P3-F1
#
_cell.length_a   1.000
_cell.length_b   1.000
_cell.length_c   1.000
_cell.angle_alpha   90.00
_cell.angle_beta   90.00
_cell.angle_gamma   90.00
#
_symmetry.space_group_name_H-M   'P 1'
#
loop_
_entity.id
_entity.type
_entity.pdbx_description
1 polymer ?
#
loop_
_entity_poly.entity_id
_entity_poly.type
_entity_poly.pdbx_seq_one_letter_code
_entity_poly.pdbx_strand_id
1 'polypeptide(L)'
;MKNDPEGRMSYPRHVYANPSHPAICPILSLGVLLFTRGAQVPESPTLLFGYNAKDRFSAWLAKTCAANADDIAGLGLSISDIVLVAHKQLWSGCELVGASVGSKDDTYLKDLEAINLLAKLQLFGALPPHFGPSISLSPAQWESNLPGYSSLYPATFRSAVPYLLASLVHHHAWLKSTLHHSHPLFLSPVWLSGSLTALAAGLHGGTLYNPITNMTATGIPPHVPLYQQLRVVQTNLGKLAQHVDDGFKSIPLQLRNVLDSTNHNTASVKMEQLNAAAANHQ
;
A
#
# COMPACT_ATOMS: atom_id res chain seq x y z
N MET A 1 10.65 -8.45 -26.52
CA MET A 1 10.61 -9.31 -27.72
C MET A 1 9.16 -9.63 -28.05
N LYS A 2 8.79 -9.56 -29.33
CA LYS A 2 7.46 -9.21 -29.83
C LYS A 2 6.53 -10.40 -30.11
N ASN A 3 6.96 -11.65 -29.91
CA ASN A 3 6.32 -12.84 -30.51
C ASN A 3 6.09 -14.04 -29.55
N ASP A 4 5.85 -13.82 -28.26
CA ASP A 4 5.59 -14.92 -27.30
C ASP A 4 4.19 -14.84 -26.68
N PRO A 5 3.15 -15.35 -27.37
CA PRO A 5 1.78 -15.34 -26.86
C PRO A 5 1.55 -16.31 -25.71
N GLU A 6 2.45 -17.27 -25.48
CA GLU A 6 2.35 -18.27 -24.42
C GLU A 6 3.08 -17.86 -23.13
N GLY A 7 3.90 -16.80 -23.18
CA GLY A 7 4.66 -16.31 -22.04
C GLY A 7 5.83 -17.21 -21.63
N ARG A 8 6.33 -18.08 -22.52
CA ARG A 8 7.52 -18.93 -22.29
C ARG A 8 8.81 -18.12 -22.04
N MET A 9 8.85 -16.89 -22.52
CA MET A 9 9.90 -15.89 -22.39
C MET A 9 9.45 -14.74 -21.47
N SER A 10 8.51 -15.01 -20.56
CA SER A 10 8.09 -14.03 -19.55
C SER A 10 9.09 -13.99 -18.41
N TYR A 11 9.42 -12.77 -17.97
CA TYR A 11 10.21 -12.55 -16.76
C TYR A 11 9.28 -12.40 -15.56
N PRO A 12 9.72 -12.79 -14.34
CA PRO A 12 8.97 -12.53 -13.13
C PRO A 12 8.62 -11.04 -13.03
N ARG A 13 7.34 -10.74 -12.84
CA ARG A 13 6.86 -9.38 -12.62
C ARG A 13 6.40 -9.25 -11.17
N HIS A 14 6.71 -8.10 -10.58
CA HIS A 14 6.26 -7.79 -9.24
C HIS A 14 4.85 -7.19 -9.29
N VAL A 15 3.94 -7.72 -8.48
CA VAL A 15 2.59 -7.19 -8.28
C VAL A 15 2.43 -6.78 -6.82
N TYR A 16 2.20 -5.50 -6.57
CA TYR A 16 2.07 -4.97 -5.21
C TYR A 16 0.65 -5.12 -4.69
N ALA A 17 0.52 -5.51 -3.43
CA ALA A 17 -0.74 -5.41 -2.73
C ALA A 17 -1.07 -3.95 -2.39
N ASN A 18 -2.36 -3.63 -2.32
CA ASN A 18 -2.84 -2.35 -1.82
C ASN A 18 -3.85 -2.58 -0.68
N PRO A 19 -3.39 -3.00 0.51
CA PRO A 19 -4.27 -3.27 1.65
C PRO A 19 -4.99 -2.02 2.17
N SER A 20 -4.54 -0.81 1.83
CA SER A 20 -5.23 0.42 2.25
C SER A 20 -6.39 0.80 1.32
N HIS A 21 -6.38 0.35 0.07
CA HIS A 21 -7.42 0.67 -0.93
C HIS A 21 -7.94 -0.62 -1.58
N PRO A 22 -8.86 -1.34 -0.92
CA PRO A 22 -9.35 -2.65 -1.39
C PRO A 22 -9.94 -2.63 -2.80
N ALA A 23 -10.62 -1.54 -3.19
CA ALA A 23 -11.26 -1.41 -4.50
C ALA A 23 -10.30 -1.54 -5.70
N ILE A 24 -9.01 -1.21 -5.50
CA ILE A 24 -7.98 -1.25 -6.54
C ILE A 24 -6.85 -2.23 -6.20
N CYS A 25 -7.03 -3.09 -5.20
CA CYS A 25 -6.00 -4.03 -4.76
C CYS A 25 -5.99 -5.27 -5.67
N PRO A 26 -4.93 -5.50 -6.47
CA PRO A 26 -4.89 -6.62 -7.41
C PRO A 26 -4.87 -7.98 -6.70
N ILE A 27 -4.26 -8.04 -5.51
CA ILE A 27 -4.19 -9.27 -4.69
C ILE A 27 -5.58 -9.61 -4.13
N LEU A 28 -6.32 -8.62 -3.62
CA LEU A 28 -7.70 -8.82 -3.19
C LEU A 28 -8.60 -9.23 -4.36
N SER A 29 -8.50 -8.52 -5.48
CA SER A 29 -9.30 -8.82 -6.67
C SER A 29 -9.08 -10.25 -7.16
N LEU A 30 -7.83 -10.73 -7.17
CA LEU A 30 -7.50 -12.10 -7.53
C LEU A 30 -8.05 -13.10 -6.48
N GLY A 31 -7.98 -12.77 -5.19
CA GLY A 31 -8.56 -13.59 -4.13
C GLY A 31 -10.07 -13.74 -4.27
N VAL A 32 -10.80 -12.64 -4.45
CA VAL A 32 -12.25 -12.67 -4.71
C VAL A 32 -12.55 -13.55 -5.92
N LEU A 33 -11.78 -13.41 -7.01
CA LEU A 33 -11.99 -14.20 -8.23
C LEU A 33 -11.75 -15.71 -8.01
N LEU A 34 -10.66 -16.06 -7.31
CA LEU A 34 -10.30 -17.44 -7.01
C LEU A 34 -11.37 -18.12 -6.14
N PHE A 35 -11.77 -17.49 -5.04
CA PHE A 35 -12.69 -18.07 -4.08
C PHE A 35 -14.17 -17.99 -4.52
N THR A 36 -14.52 -17.13 -5.47
CA THR A 36 -15.85 -17.11 -6.10
C THR A 36 -16.02 -18.18 -7.16
N ARG A 37 -15.01 -18.36 -8.03
CA ARG A 37 -15.10 -19.27 -9.17
C ARG A 37 -14.70 -20.69 -8.84
N GLY A 38 -13.89 -20.88 -7.81
CA GLY A 38 -13.40 -22.20 -7.40
C GLY A 38 -12.58 -22.89 -8.48
N ALA A 39 -12.32 -24.18 -8.26
CA ALA A 39 -11.54 -24.96 -9.20
C ALA A 39 -12.33 -25.24 -10.48
N GLN A 40 -11.71 -24.97 -11.62
CA GLN A 40 -12.36 -25.08 -12.92
C GLN A 40 -12.36 -26.54 -13.40
N VAL A 41 -13.54 -27.04 -13.75
CA VAL A 41 -13.70 -28.31 -14.47
C VAL A 41 -13.21 -28.11 -15.92
N PRO A 42 -12.59 -29.10 -16.59
CA PRO A 42 -11.99 -28.95 -17.91
C PRO A 42 -12.87 -28.31 -19.00
N GLU A 43 -14.18 -28.36 -18.85
CA GLU A 43 -15.17 -27.84 -19.81
C GLU A 43 -15.73 -26.46 -19.43
N SER A 44 -15.28 -25.85 -18.33
CA SER A 44 -15.81 -24.55 -17.89
C SER A 44 -15.29 -23.40 -18.75
N PRO A 45 -16.16 -22.52 -19.27
CA PRO A 45 -15.75 -21.32 -20.00
C PRO A 45 -15.09 -20.26 -19.09
N THR A 46 -15.16 -20.44 -17.77
CA THR A 46 -14.81 -19.41 -16.79
C THR A 46 -13.39 -19.57 -16.25
N LEU A 47 -12.41 -19.62 -17.14
CA LEU A 47 -11.02 -19.89 -16.78
C LEU A 47 -10.40 -18.75 -15.94
N LEU A 48 -9.93 -19.06 -14.73
CA LEU A 48 -9.06 -18.18 -13.94
C LEU A 48 -7.68 -18.06 -14.63
N PHE A 49 -7.14 -19.20 -15.04
CA PHE A 49 -5.99 -19.34 -15.94
C PHE A 49 -6.46 -20.15 -17.15
N GLY A 50 -6.30 -19.61 -18.36
CA GLY A 50 -6.88 -20.22 -19.54
C GLY A 50 -6.21 -19.83 -20.84
N TYR A 51 -6.48 -20.60 -21.89
CA TYR A 51 -6.05 -20.31 -23.25
C TYR A 51 -6.67 -18.99 -23.75
N ASN A 52 -5.99 -18.36 -24.73
CA ASN A 52 -6.41 -17.09 -25.33
C ASN A 52 -6.64 -15.97 -24.31
N ALA A 53 -5.86 -15.92 -23.23
CA ALA A 53 -5.98 -14.92 -22.17
C ALA A 53 -5.96 -13.49 -22.71
N LYS A 54 -5.12 -13.22 -23.73
CA LYS A 54 -5.08 -11.95 -24.46
C LYS A 54 -6.43 -11.57 -25.06
N ASP A 55 -7.03 -12.45 -25.85
CA ASP A 55 -8.25 -12.15 -26.60
C ASP A 55 -9.43 -11.98 -25.63
N ARG A 56 -9.49 -12.84 -24.61
CA ARG A 56 -10.47 -12.75 -23.52
C ARG A 56 -10.36 -11.43 -22.77
N PHE A 57 -9.15 -11.02 -22.39
CA PHE A 57 -8.90 -9.75 -21.73
C PHE A 57 -9.25 -8.56 -22.63
N SER A 58 -8.85 -8.60 -23.90
CA SER A 58 -9.11 -7.52 -24.86
C SER A 58 -10.60 -7.33 -25.11
N ALA A 59 -11.35 -8.43 -25.29
CA ALA A 59 -12.80 -8.40 -25.45
C ALA A 59 -13.51 -7.90 -24.19
N TRP A 60 -13.08 -8.36 -23.01
CA TRP A 60 -13.60 -7.88 -21.73
C TRP A 60 -13.33 -6.39 -21.53
N LEU A 61 -12.11 -5.92 -21.80
CA LEU A 61 -11.71 -4.53 -21.67
C LEU A 61 -12.52 -3.64 -22.60
N ALA A 62 -12.65 -4.01 -23.89
CA ALA A 62 -13.45 -3.27 -24.85
C ALA A 62 -14.92 -3.13 -24.40
N LYS A 63 -15.53 -4.24 -23.94
CA LYS A 63 -16.90 -4.23 -23.40
C LYS A 63 -17.03 -3.35 -22.16
N THR A 64 -16.03 -3.38 -21.27
CA THR A 64 -16.03 -2.61 -20.02
C THR A 64 -15.88 -1.12 -20.31
N CYS A 65 -14.95 -0.74 -21.18
CA CYS A 65 -14.79 0.66 -21.61
C CYS A 65 -16.05 1.17 -22.31
N ALA A 66 -16.68 0.37 -23.16
CA ALA A 66 -17.94 0.76 -23.81
C ALA A 66 -19.08 1.00 -22.80
N ALA A 67 -19.16 0.19 -21.74
CA ALA A 67 -20.16 0.35 -20.70
C ALA A 67 -19.93 1.58 -19.79
N ASN A 68 -18.71 2.12 -19.75
CA ASN A 68 -18.32 3.27 -18.92
C ASN A 68 -17.81 4.43 -19.79
N ALA A 69 -18.32 4.56 -21.02
CA ALA A 69 -17.81 5.51 -22.01
C ALA A 69 -17.95 6.97 -21.55
N ASP A 70 -19.08 7.30 -20.92
CA ASP A 70 -19.36 8.66 -20.44
C ASP A 70 -18.42 9.07 -19.30
N ASP A 71 -18.15 8.16 -18.35
CA ASP A 71 -17.21 8.40 -17.26
C ASP A 71 -15.77 8.57 -17.78
N ILE A 72 -15.36 7.74 -18.75
CA ILE A 72 -14.06 7.82 -19.41
C ILE A 72 -13.90 9.16 -20.14
N ALA A 73 -14.93 9.59 -20.86
CA ALA A 73 -14.95 10.90 -21.52
C ALA A 73 -14.89 12.05 -20.51
N GLY A 74 -15.58 11.91 -19.37
CA GLY A 74 -15.54 12.88 -18.27
C GLY A 74 -14.15 13.02 -17.63
N LEU A 75 -13.30 11.99 -17.71
CA LEU A 75 -11.91 12.01 -17.30
C LEU A 75 -10.95 12.54 -18.39
N GLY A 76 -11.47 12.93 -19.56
CA GLY A 76 -10.66 13.43 -20.68
C GLY A 76 -9.88 12.34 -21.42
N LEU A 77 -10.26 11.08 -21.28
CA LEU A 77 -9.60 9.93 -21.91
C LEU A 77 -10.41 9.42 -23.10
N SER A 78 -9.74 8.87 -24.11
CA SER A 78 -10.41 8.12 -25.18
C SER A 78 -10.28 6.61 -24.95
N ILE A 79 -11.34 5.86 -25.31
CA ILE A 79 -11.33 4.39 -25.22
C ILE A 79 -10.19 3.80 -26.07
N SER A 80 -9.90 4.41 -27.23
CA SER A 80 -8.78 4.04 -28.10
C SER A 80 -7.43 4.12 -27.39
N ASP A 81 -7.21 5.14 -26.56
CA ASP A 81 -5.95 5.31 -25.83
C ASP A 81 -5.79 4.26 -24.73
N ILE A 82 -6.87 3.96 -24.00
CA ILE A 82 -6.88 2.94 -22.95
C ILE A 82 -6.56 1.56 -23.53
N VAL A 83 -7.20 1.19 -24.64
CA VAL A 83 -6.98 -0.10 -25.31
C VAL A 83 -5.58 -0.18 -25.90
N LEU A 84 -5.06 0.92 -26.48
CA LEU A 84 -3.71 0.98 -27.02
C LEU A 84 -2.64 0.82 -25.94
N VAL A 85 -2.80 1.45 -24.78
CA VAL A 85 -1.86 1.33 -23.64
C VAL A 85 -1.88 -0.09 -23.08
N ALA A 86 -3.06 -0.67 -22.87
CA ALA A 86 -3.21 -2.04 -22.39
C ALA A 86 -2.59 -3.05 -23.38
N HIS A 87 -2.78 -2.86 -24.68
CA HIS A 87 -2.22 -3.71 -25.71
C HIS A 87 -0.69 -3.54 -25.86
N LYS A 88 -0.16 -2.32 -25.71
CA LYS A 88 1.30 -2.06 -25.72
C LYS A 88 2.00 -2.67 -24.51
N GLN A 89 1.41 -2.61 -23.31
CA GLN A 89 1.97 -3.24 -22.10
C GLN A 89 1.94 -4.78 -22.18
N LEU A 90 0.97 -5.36 -22.89
CA LEU A 90 0.92 -6.80 -23.14
C LEU A 90 1.95 -7.26 -24.21
N TRP A 91 2.41 -6.34 -25.07
CA TRP A 91 3.25 -6.65 -26.24
C TRP A 91 4.69 -6.17 -26.13
N SER A 92 4.96 -5.16 -25.30
CA SER A 92 6.28 -4.75 -24.88
C SER A 92 6.63 -5.49 -23.60
N GLY A 93 7.52 -6.48 -23.70
CA GLY A 93 8.12 -7.17 -22.56
C GLY A 93 9.01 -6.29 -21.66
N CYS A 94 8.72 -4.99 -21.50
CA CYS A 94 9.56 -4.03 -20.80
C CYS A 94 8.71 -3.08 -19.94
N GLU A 95 9.14 -2.94 -18.69
CA GLU A 95 8.90 -1.78 -17.80
C GLU A 95 7.52 -1.63 -17.13
N LEU A 96 7.29 -2.51 -16.17
CA LEU A 96 6.79 -2.08 -14.86
C LEU A 96 7.89 -2.40 -13.84
N VAL A 97 8.71 -1.38 -13.58
CA VAL A 97 9.88 -1.37 -12.68
C VAL A 97 11.03 -2.28 -13.10
N GLY A 98 11.82 -1.78 -14.03
CA GLY A 98 13.18 -2.23 -14.29
C GLY A 98 13.77 -1.25 -15.28
N ALA A 99 14.48 -0.25 -14.79
CA ALA A 99 15.15 0.75 -15.62
C ALA A 99 15.93 0.07 -16.75
N SER A 100 15.45 0.13 -17.97
CA SER A 100 16.30 -0.09 -19.13
C SER A 100 16.95 1.24 -19.47
N VAL A 101 18.23 1.33 -19.10
CA VAL A 101 19.12 2.35 -19.66
C VAL A 101 19.14 2.14 -21.16
N GLY A 102 18.51 3.05 -21.89
CA GLY A 102 18.67 3.22 -23.33
C GLY A 102 17.55 2.60 -24.19
N SER A 103 16.52 3.39 -24.48
CA SER A 103 16.26 3.83 -25.86
C SER A 103 15.18 4.91 -25.88
N LYS A 104 15.31 5.83 -26.83
CA LYS A 104 14.56 7.08 -27.02
C LYS A 104 13.04 6.94 -26.94
N ASP A 105 12.43 7.97 -26.35
CA ASP A 105 11.01 8.34 -26.31
C ASP A 105 10.21 7.97 -25.03
N ASP A 106 10.62 8.63 -23.94
CA ASP A 106 9.96 8.76 -22.63
C ASP A 106 8.50 9.23 -22.70
N THR A 107 7.55 8.29 -22.85
CA THR A 107 6.11 8.65 -22.95
C THR A 107 5.29 8.37 -21.68
N TYR A 108 5.84 7.77 -20.62
CA TYR A 108 5.05 7.41 -19.42
C TYR A 108 5.60 7.92 -18.09
N LEU A 109 6.63 8.76 -18.10
CA LEU A 109 7.26 9.34 -16.90
C LEU A 109 7.01 10.84 -16.72
N LYS A 110 6.16 11.47 -17.54
CA LYS A 110 5.93 12.92 -17.46
C LYS A 110 4.94 13.37 -16.39
N ASP A 111 4.07 12.47 -15.92
CA ASP A 111 3.12 12.84 -14.86
C ASP A 111 3.69 12.54 -13.49
N LEU A 112 4.49 13.50 -13.00
CA LEU A 112 4.92 13.62 -11.61
C LEU A 112 3.74 13.47 -10.63
N GLU A 113 2.52 13.77 -11.10
CA GLU A 113 1.26 13.65 -10.38
C GLU A 113 0.79 12.20 -10.19
N ALA A 114 0.94 11.32 -11.20
CA ALA A 114 0.63 9.90 -11.09
C ALA A 114 1.62 9.16 -10.18
N ILE A 115 2.91 9.53 -10.26
CA ILE A 115 3.95 9.04 -9.33
C ILE A 115 3.66 9.54 -7.91
N ASN A 116 3.28 10.81 -7.74
CA ASN A 116 2.85 11.33 -6.44
C ASN A 116 1.58 10.64 -5.92
N LEU A 117 0.63 10.28 -6.78
CA LEU A 117 -0.56 9.53 -6.38
C LEU A 117 -0.17 8.13 -5.88
N LEU A 118 0.65 7.40 -6.63
CA LEU A 118 1.14 6.07 -6.23
C LEU A 118 2.05 6.10 -5.00
N ALA A 119 2.87 7.15 -4.84
CA ALA A 119 3.72 7.38 -3.67
C ALA A 119 2.92 7.83 -2.43
N LYS A 120 1.87 8.64 -2.60
CA LYS A 120 0.90 8.99 -1.53
C LYS A 120 0.19 7.74 -1.02
N LEU A 121 -0.12 6.79 -1.89
CA LEU A 121 -0.83 5.55 -1.56
C LEU A 121 0.05 4.48 -0.88
N GLN A 122 1.35 4.74 -0.62
CA GLN A 122 2.31 3.79 -0.01
C GLN A 122 2.40 2.40 -0.69
N LEU A 123 1.92 2.26 -1.94
CA LEU A 123 1.75 0.97 -2.63
C LEU A 123 3.01 0.11 -2.65
N PHE A 124 4.15 0.74 -2.94
CA PHE A 124 5.38 -0.01 -3.23
C PHE A 124 6.01 -0.65 -2.01
N GLY A 125 5.70 -0.14 -0.80
CA GLY A 125 6.24 -0.65 0.45
C GLY A 125 5.26 -1.52 1.22
N ALA A 126 3.99 -1.56 0.85
CA ALA A 126 2.99 -2.31 1.61
C ALA A 126 3.21 -3.82 1.45
N LEU A 127 3.31 -4.52 2.58
CA LEU A 127 3.30 -5.97 2.58
C LEU A 127 1.88 -6.46 2.27
N PRO A 128 1.72 -7.53 1.46
CA PRO A 128 0.42 -8.18 1.34
C PRO A 128 -0.04 -8.64 2.72
N PRO A 129 -1.35 -8.62 3.01
CA PRO A 129 -1.86 -9.33 4.16
C PRO A 129 -1.40 -10.78 4.12
N HIS A 130 -0.90 -11.29 5.24
CA HIS A 130 -0.28 -12.62 5.31
C HIS A 130 -0.46 -13.23 6.70
N PHE A 131 -0.31 -14.54 6.78
CA PHE A 131 -0.38 -15.27 8.03
C PHE A 131 1.00 -15.43 8.66
N GLY A 132 1.04 -15.37 9.99
CA GLY A 132 2.24 -15.64 10.75
C GLY A 132 2.56 -17.13 10.82
N PRO A 133 3.75 -17.51 11.31
CA PRO A 133 4.16 -18.92 11.43
C PRO A 133 3.25 -19.74 12.36
N SER A 134 2.49 -19.09 13.24
CA SER A 134 1.53 -19.72 14.15
C SER A 134 0.24 -20.19 13.46
N ILE A 135 -0.08 -19.65 12.29
CA ILE A 135 -1.26 -20.03 11.51
C ILE A 135 -0.82 -20.86 10.32
N SER A 136 -0.96 -22.18 10.45
CA SER A 136 -0.74 -23.12 9.36
C SER A 136 -2.01 -23.95 9.16
N LEU A 137 -2.62 -23.80 7.98
CA LEU A 137 -3.77 -24.58 7.59
C LEU A 137 -3.32 -25.96 7.10
N SER A 138 -3.96 -27.01 7.64
CA SER A 138 -3.76 -28.38 7.18
C SER A 138 -4.29 -28.56 5.74
N PRO A 139 -3.84 -29.59 5.00
CA PRO A 139 -4.38 -29.87 3.67
C PRO A 139 -5.91 -30.01 3.66
N ALA A 140 -6.50 -30.63 4.69
CA ALA A 140 -7.95 -30.77 4.81
C ALA A 140 -8.66 -29.41 4.99
N GLN A 141 -8.06 -28.49 5.77
CA GLN A 141 -8.60 -27.14 5.91
C GLN A 141 -8.50 -26.34 4.60
N TRP A 142 -7.42 -26.54 3.85
CA TRP A 142 -7.29 -25.96 2.51
C TRP A 142 -8.34 -26.48 1.54
N GLU A 143 -8.58 -27.78 1.49
CA GLU A 143 -9.65 -28.37 0.66
C GLU A 143 -11.04 -27.88 1.08
N SER A 144 -11.28 -27.69 2.37
CA SER A 144 -12.55 -27.16 2.86
C SER A 144 -12.77 -25.70 2.46
N ASN A 145 -11.72 -24.88 2.42
CA ASN A 145 -11.81 -23.47 2.05
C ASN A 145 -11.79 -23.25 0.53
N LEU A 146 -11.01 -24.04 -0.19
CA LEU A 146 -10.85 -23.99 -1.65
C LEU A 146 -10.86 -25.42 -2.20
N PRO A 147 -12.03 -25.96 -2.56
CA PRO A 147 -12.14 -27.31 -3.08
C PRO A 147 -11.23 -27.56 -4.29
N GLY A 148 -10.50 -28.66 -4.27
CA GLY A 148 -9.51 -29.01 -5.29
C GLY A 148 -8.16 -28.31 -5.11
N TYR A 149 -7.89 -27.74 -3.93
CA TYR A 149 -6.64 -27.04 -3.64
C TYR A 149 -5.42 -27.87 -4.06
N SER A 150 -5.36 -29.14 -3.66
CA SER A 150 -4.21 -30.01 -3.86
C SER A 150 -4.18 -30.68 -5.24
N SER A 151 -5.34 -30.87 -5.86
CA SER A 151 -5.50 -31.65 -7.10
C SER A 151 -5.58 -30.78 -8.36
N LEU A 152 -6.17 -29.59 -8.28
CA LEU A 152 -6.51 -28.76 -9.44
C LEU A 152 -5.59 -27.54 -9.59
N TYR A 153 -4.85 -27.16 -8.55
CA TYR A 153 -3.93 -26.02 -8.59
C TYR A 153 -2.46 -26.45 -8.58
N PRO A 154 -1.64 -25.92 -9.50
CA PRO A 154 -0.21 -26.26 -9.55
C PRO A 154 0.50 -25.76 -8.29
N ALA A 155 1.53 -26.50 -7.85
CA ALA A 155 2.31 -26.17 -6.65
C ALA A 155 2.88 -24.74 -6.67
N THR A 156 3.27 -24.27 -7.86
CA THR A 156 3.76 -22.90 -8.08
C THR A 156 2.72 -21.83 -7.80
N PHE A 157 1.43 -22.10 -8.03
CA PHE A 157 0.35 -21.17 -7.73
C PHE A 157 -0.12 -21.29 -6.27
N ARG A 158 -0.09 -22.51 -5.70
CA ARG A 158 -0.47 -22.74 -4.31
C ARG A 158 0.32 -21.89 -3.30
N SER A 159 1.56 -21.52 -3.62
CA SER A 159 2.37 -20.60 -2.80
C SER A 159 1.76 -19.19 -2.66
N ALA A 160 0.94 -18.74 -3.61
CA ALA A 160 0.29 -17.44 -3.59
C ALA A 160 -1.05 -17.46 -2.85
N VAL A 161 -1.73 -18.61 -2.79
CA VAL A 161 -3.09 -18.76 -2.21
C VAL A 161 -3.18 -18.30 -0.74
N PRO A 162 -2.20 -18.52 0.15
CA PRO A 162 -2.22 -17.97 1.51
C PRO A 162 -2.36 -16.46 1.55
N TYR A 163 -1.71 -15.72 0.66
CA TYR A 163 -1.80 -14.26 0.58
C TYR A 163 -3.16 -13.80 0.05
N LEU A 164 -3.74 -14.56 -0.88
CA LEU A 164 -5.09 -14.30 -1.39
C LEU A 164 -6.15 -14.49 -0.30
N LEU A 165 -6.04 -15.58 0.48
CA LEU A 165 -6.90 -15.84 1.62
C LEU A 165 -6.72 -14.78 2.71
N ALA A 166 -5.48 -14.46 3.07
CA ALA A 166 -5.19 -13.42 4.04
C ALA A 166 -5.74 -12.04 3.60
N SER A 167 -5.70 -11.73 2.31
CA SER A 167 -6.32 -10.51 1.78
C SER A 167 -7.84 -10.52 1.93
N LEU A 168 -8.52 -11.66 1.70
CA LEU A 168 -9.96 -11.78 1.98
C LEU A 168 -10.28 -11.57 3.46
N VAL A 169 -9.49 -12.17 4.37
CA VAL A 169 -9.64 -11.99 5.82
C VAL A 169 -9.48 -10.52 6.19
N HIS A 170 -8.41 -9.88 5.70
CA HIS A 170 -8.11 -8.47 5.96
C HIS A 170 -9.27 -7.55 5.56
N HIS A 171 -9.89 -7.85 4.43
CA HIS A 171 -10.93 -7.01 3.83
C HIS A 171 -12.35 -7.51 4.09
N HIS A 172 -12.55 -8.47 4.99
CA HIS A 172 -13.85 -9.13 5.22
C HIS A 172 -14.99 -8.13 5.49
N ALA A 173 -14.77 -7.15 6.38
CA ALA A 173 -15.77 -6.13 6.70
C ALA A 173 -16.12 -5.25 5.49
N TRP A 174 -15.10 -4.81 4.74
CA TRP A 174 -15.28 -3.99 3.54
C TRP A 174 -16.01 -4.74 2.43
N LEU A 175 -15.66 -6.01 2.20
CA LEU A 175 -16.32 -6.86 1.20
C LEU A 175 -17.81 -7.03 1.55
N LYS A 176 -18.13 -7.24 2.82
CA LYS A 176 -19.51 -7.39 3.29
C LYS A 176 -20.34 -6.12 3.12
N SER A 177 -19.75 -4.94 3.33
CA SER A 177 -20.46 -3.67 3.16
C SER A 177 -20.54 -3.18 1.72
N THR A 178 -19.61 -3.60 0.85
CA THR A 178 -19.47 -3.04 -0.50
C THR A 178 -20.07 -3.93 -1.58
N LEU A 179 -19.95 -5.26 -1.45
CA LEU A 179 -20.48 -6.17 -2.46
C LEU A 179 -21.99 -6.33 -2.34
N HIS A 180 -22.65 -6.52 -3.48
CA HIS A 180 -24.08 -6.82 -3.51
C HIS A 180 -24.41 -8.08 -2.71
N HIS A 181 -25.55 -8.12 -2.02
CA HIS A 181 -25.94 -9.24 -1.15
C HIS A 181 -26.05 -10.60 -1.90
N SER A 182 -26.26 -10.58 -3.21
CA SER A 182 -26.27 -11.77 -4.07
C SER A 182 -24.91 -12.13 -4.67
N HIS A 183 -23.82 -11.52 -4.21
CA HIS A 183 -22.50 -11.74 -4.77
C HIS A 183 -22.04 -13.18 -4.51
N PRO A 184 -21.51 -13.92 -5.53
CA PRO A 184 -21.16 -15.34 -5.39
C PRO A 184 -20.14 -15.65 -4.28
N LEU A 185 -19.34 -14.65 -3.87
CA LEU A 185 -18.37 -14.80 -2.79
C LEU A 185 -19.04 -15.23 -1.47
N PHE A 186 -20.25 -14.73 -1.20
CA PHE A 186 -20.97 -15.05 0.02
C PHE A 186 -21.50 -16.49 0.05
N LEU A 187 -21.51 -17.18 -1.10
CA LEU A 187 -21.83 -18.60 -1.23
C LEU A 187 -20.58 -19.48 -1.27
N SER A 188 -19.38 -18.90 -1.25
CA SER A 188 -18.14 -19.66 -1.32
C SER A 188 -17.89 -20.46 -0.03
N PRO A 189 -17.24 -21.63 -0.10
CA PRO A 189 -16.95 -22.46 1.07
C PRO A 189 -16.16 -21.73 2.16
N VAL A 190 -15.18 -20.90 1.75
CA VAL A 190 -14.38 -20.09 2.68
C VAL A 190 -15.20 -19.06 3.46
N TRP A 191 -16.27 -18.54 2.85
CA TRP A 191 -17.13 -17.54 3.48
C TRP A 191 -18.15 -18.18 4.42
N LEU A 192 -18.75 -19.30 3.98
CA LEU A 192 -19.77 -20.01 4.75
C LEU A 192 -19.22 -20.77 5.95
N SER A 193 -17.97 -21.25 5.88
CA SER A 193 -17.35 -22.01 6.98
C SER A 193 -17.01 -21.17 8.21
N GLY A 194 -17.09 -19.83 8.12
CA GLY A 194 -16.65 -18.93 9.19
C GLY A 194 -15.12 -18.85 9.34
N SER A 195 -14.36 -19.51 8.47
CA SER A 195 -12.89 -19.55 8.53
C SER A 195 -12.26 -18.17 8.45
N LEU A 196 -12.87 -17.23 7.72
CA LEU A 196 -12.33 -15.87 7.60
C LEU A 196 -12.23 -15.16 8.96
N THR A 197 -13.28 -15.25 9.77
CA THR A 197 -13.29 -14.63 11.11
C THR A 197 -12.33 -15.34 12.06
N ALA A 198 -12.25 -16.68 11.97
CA ALA A 198 -11.33 -17.48 12.81
C ALA A 198 -9.85 -17.15 12.53
N LEU A 199 -9.51 -16.86 11.28
CA LEU A 199 -8.15 -16.56 10.84
C LEU A 199 -7.71 -15.11 11.10
N ALA A 200 -8.65 -14.23 11.44
CA ALA A 200 -8.37 -12.80 11.64
C ALA A 200 -7.32 -12.53 12.73
N ALA A 201 -7.28 -13.35 13.79
CA ALA A 201 -6.37 -13.16 14.92
C ALA A 201 -4.88 -13.35 14.57
N GLY A 202 -4.58 -14.16 13.55
CA GLY A 202 -3.19 -14.41 13.11
C GLY A 202 -2.83 -13.71 11.80
N LEU A 203 -3.64 -12.72 11.41
CA LEU A 203 -3.38 -11.90 10.25
C LEU A 203 -2.35 -10.82 10.56
N HIS A 204 -1.35 -10.70 9.70
CA HIS A 204 -0.35 -9.65 9.74
C HIS A 204 -0.38 -8.81 8.46
N GLY A 205 0.13 -7.59 8.58
CA GLY A 205 0.42 -6.68 7.48
C GLY A 205 1.65 -5.88 7.81
N GLY A 206 1.89 -4.78 7.11
CA GLY A 206 2.99 -3.89 7.43
C GLY A 206 3.47 -3.11 6.23
N THR A 207 4.49 -2.28 6.46
CA THR A 207 5.14 -1.48 5.42
C THR A 207 6.64 -1.69 5.54
N LEU A 208 7.31 -1.99 4.43
CA LEU A 208 8.73 -2.32 4.27
C LEU A 208 9.15 -3.61 4.94
N TYR A 209 8.91 -3.77 6.24
CA TYR A 209 9.36 -4.91 7.02
C TYR A 209 8.36 -5.27 8.12
N ASN A 210 8.15 -6.57 8.34
CA ASN A 210 7.41 -7.10 9.47
C ASN A 210 8.35 -7.98 10.32
N PRO A 211 8.63 -7.62 11.59
CA PRO A 211 9.56 -8.36 12.45
C PRO A 211 9.00 -9.69 12.96
N ILE A 212 7.68 -9.86 12.99
CA ILE A 212 7.03 -11.09 13.48
C ILE A 212 7.14 -12.21 12.43
N THR A 213 6.93 -11.85 11.17
CA THR A 213 6.94 -12.81 10.05
C THR A 213 8.24 -12.79 9.27
N ASN A 214 9.15 -11.89 9.62
CA ASN A 214 10.42 -11.61 8.93
C ASN A 214 10.25 -11.31 7.43
N MET A 215 9.08 -10.80 7.03
CA MET A 215 8.79 -10.45 5.64
C MET A 215 9.30 -9.04 5.33
N THR A 216 9.99 -8.91 4.20
CA THR A 216 10.46 -7.63 3.66
C THR A 216 9.81 -7.38 2.31
N ALA A 217 9.32 -6.16 2.07
CA ALA A 217 8.78 -5.76 0.78
C ALA A 217 9.93 -5.70 -0.24
N THR A 218 9.77 -6.39 -1.37
CA THR A 218 10.80 -6.50 -2.40
C THR A 218 10.44 -5.66 -3.64
N GLY A 219 11.44 -5.36 -4.47
CA GLY A 219 11.22 -4.61 -5.70
C GLY A 219 10.84 -3.14 -5.49
N ILE A 220 11.02 -2.58 -4.29
CA ILE A 220 10.69 -1.18 -4.01
C ILE A 220 11.54 -0.28 -4.92
N PRO A 221 10.92 0.58 -5.76
CA PRO A 221 11.68 1.51 -6.59
C PRO A 221 12.59 2.41 -5.72
N PRO A 222 13.83 2.71 -6.15
CA PRO A 222 14.81 3.43 -5.33
C PRO A 222 14.36 4.84 -4.91
N HIS A 223 13.45 5.45 -5.66
CA HIS A 223 12.88 6.75 -5.31
C HIS A 223 11.95 6.68 -4.08
N VAL A 224 11.31 5.54 -3.79
CA VAL A 224 10.35 5.42 -2.67
C VAL A 224 11.04 5.57 -1.30
N PRO A 225 12.17 4.90 -1.01
CA PRO A 225 12.95 5.16 0.20
C PRO A 225 13.43 6.62 0.30
N LEU A 226 13.87 7.21 -0.82
CA LEU A 226 14.26 8.63 -0.89
C LEU A 226 13.10 9.56 -0.51
N TYR A 227 11.90 9.33 -1.05
CA TYR A 227 10.69 10.08 -0.69
C TYR A 227 10.32 9.91 0.80
N GLN A 228 10.51 8.72 1.37
CA GLN A 228 10.29 8.49 2.80
C GLN A 228 11.28 9.28 3.65
N GLN A 229 12.57 9.31 3.28
CA GLN A 229 13.58 10.13 3.94
C GLN A 229 13.23 11.63 3.86
N LEU A 230 12.76 12.11 2.70
CA LEU A 230 12.29 13.49 2.55
C LEU A 230 11.10 13.80 3.47
N ARG A 231 10.13 12.89 3.62
CA ARG A 231 9.01 13.08 4.57
C ARG A 231 9.48 13.14 6.02
N VAL A 232 10.45 12.31 6.40
CA VAL A 232 11.05 12.35 7.74
C VAL A 232 11.73 13.69 7.98
N VAL A 233 12.53 14.16 7.02
CA VAL A 233 13.20 15.47 7.08
C VAL A 233 12.17 16.60 7.18
N GLN A 234 11.12 16.56 6.37
CA GLN A 234 10.04 17.56 6.40
C GLN A 234 9.32 17.58 7.76
N THR A 235 9.03 16.40 8.32
CA THR A 235 8.40 16.28 9.64
C THR A 235 9.31 16.85 10.74
N ASN A 236 10.61 16.54 10.67
CA ASN A 236 11.59 17.05 11.63
C ASN A 236 11.76 18.57 11.53
N LEU A 237 11.75 19.12 10.32
CA LEU A 237 11.72 20.57 10.08
C LEU A 237 10.47 21.22 10.69
N GLY A 238 9.30 20.60 10.54
CA GLY A 238 8.07 21.09 11.17
C GLY A 238 8.16 21.12 12.70
N LYS A 239 8.70 20.06 13.31
CA LYS A 239 8.94 20.00 14.76
C LYS A 239 9.96 21.04 15.22
N LEU A 240 11.03 21.24 14.45
CA LEU A 240 12.04 22.25 14.75
C LEU A 240 11.44 23.67 14.68
N ALA A 241 10.64 23.95 13.66
CA ALA A 241 9.95 25.24 13.52
C ALA A 241 9.00 25.51 14.70
N GLN A 242 8.23 24.49 15.13
CA GLN A 242 7.41 24.59 16.35
C GLN A 242 8.25 24.88 17.58
N HIS A 243 9.36 24.15 17.76
CA HIS A 243 10.21 24.32 18.94
C HIS A 243 10.88 25.70 18.99
N VAL A 244 11.24 26.25 17.82
CA VAL A 244 11.74 27.63 17.69
C VAL A 244 10.64 28.63 18.03
N ASP A 245 9.43 28.46 17.51
CA ASP A 245 8.30 29.35 17.77
C ASP A 245 7.88 29.33 19.27
N ASP A 246 7.84 28.15 19.87
CA ASP A 246 7.59 27.96 21.31
C ASP A 246 8.71 28.58 22.15
N GLY A 247 9.96 28.43 21.72
CA GLY A 247 11.12 29.10 22.31
C GLY A 247 10.96 30.61 22.30
N PHE A 248 10.61 31.22 21.16
CA PHE A 248 10.39 32.67 21.05
C PHE A 248 9.23 33.15 21.92
N LYS A 249 8.14 32.39 22.03
CA LYS A 249 7.02 32.70 22.94
C LYS A 249 7.42 32.64 24.42
N SER A 250 8.41 31.84 24.77
CA SER A 250 8.89 31.69 26.15
C SER A 250 9.86 32.79 26.60
N ILE A 251 10.54 33.46 25.66
CA ILE A 251 11.56 34.50 25.95
C ILE A 251 11.00 35.68 26.76
N PRO A 252 9.82 36.27 26.44
CA PRO A 252 9.27 37.37 27.23
C PRO A 252 9.01 37.00 28.69
N LEU A 253 8.55 35.76 28.96
CA LEU A 253 8.31 35.26 30.30
C LEU A 253 9.63 35.05 31.06
N GLN A 254 10.64 34.50 30.39
CA GLN A 254 11.97 34.35 30.99
C GLN A 254 12.62 35.69 31.32
N LEU A 255 12.53 36.68 30.43
CA LEU A 255 13.03 38.04 30.67
C LEU A 255 12.31 38.73 31.83
N ARG A 256 10.99 38.55 31.94
CA ARG A 256 10.21 39.09 33.06
C ARG A 256 10.63 38.46 34.39
N ASN A 257 10.80 37.14 34.44
CA ASN A 257 11.28 36.45 35.64
C ASN A 257 12.69 36.91 36.06
N VAL A 258 13.57 37.19 35.09
CA VAL A 258 14.92 37.72 35.36
C VAL A 258 14.85 39.16 35.88
N LEU A 259 14.05 40.03 35.26
CA LEU A 259 13.85 41.41 35.73
C LEU A 259 13.28 41.46 37.15
N ASP A 260 12.29 40.61 37.46
CA ASP A 260 11.66 40.56 38.78
C ASP A 260 12.62 40.04 39.86
N SER A 261 13.45 39.04 39.54
CA SER A 261 14.49 38.55 40.46
C SER A 261 15.65 39.54 40.63
N THR A 262 15.99 40.31 39.59
CA THR A 262 17.00 41.36 39.70
C THR A 262 16.50 42.50 40.60
N ASN A 263 15.23 42.91 40.46
CA ASN A 263 14.62 43.94 41.31
C ASN A 263 14.54 43.55 42.79
N HIS A 264 14.37 42.27 43.12
CA HIS A 264 14.46 41.81 44.51
C HIS A 264 15.87 41.82 45.08
N ASN A 265 16.91 41.67 44.26
CA ASN A 265 18.30 41.77 44.70
C ASN A 265 18.80 43.23 44.80
N THR A 266 18.22 44.17 44.05
CA THR A 266 18.48 45.62 44.20
C THR A 266 17.53 46.33 45.17
N ALA A 267 16.61 45.61 45.81
CA ALA A 267 15.74 46.17 46.83
C ALA A 267 16.54 46.52 48.11
N SER A 268 16.94 47.79 48.15
CA SER A 268 17.27 48.58 49.34
C SER A 268 18.62 48.30 50.01
N VAL A 269 19.70 48.84 49.41
CA VAL A 269 20.77 49.43 50.25
C VAL A 269 20.11 50.56 51.03
N LYS A 270 19.74 50.30 52.30
CA LYS A 270 19.21 51.33 53.20
C LYS A 270 20.29 52.39 53.40
N MET A 271 19.91 53.67 53.39
CA MET A 271 20.77 54.84 53.65
C MET A 271 21.64 54.69 54.93
N GLU A 272 21.23 53.83 55.86
CA GLU A 272 21.95 53.46 57.08
C GLU A 272 23.31 52.77 56.81
N GLN A 273 23.47 52.03 55.70
CA GLN A 273 24.73 51.35 55.36
C GLN A 273 25.79 52.28 54.74
N LEU A 274 25.38 53.41 54.16
CA LEU A 274 26.30 54.43 53.65
C LEU A 274 26.86 55.31 54.78
N ASN A 275 26.08 55.54 55.84
CA ASN A 275 26.53 56.31 57.01
C ASN A 275 27.49 55.53 57.91
N ALA A 276 27.41 54.20 57.95
CA ALA A 276 28.33 53.35 58.72
C ALA A 276 29.75 53.29 58.09
N ALA A 277 29.88 53.46 56.78
CA ALA A 277 31.18 53.52 56.10
C ALA A 277 31.88 54.88 56.26
N ALA A 278 31.12 55.96 56.48
CA ALA A 278 31.66 57.31 56.70
C ALA A 278 32.15 57.55 58.14
N ALA A 279 31.72 56.75 59.12
CA ALA A 279 32.06 56.91 60.53
C ALA A 279 33.39 56.23 60.96
N ASN A 280 34.03 55.45 60.09
CA ASN A 280 35.27 54.72 60.39
C ASN A 280 36.56 55.44 59.92
N HIS A 281 36.47 56.72 59.56
CA HIS A 281 37.61 57.52 59.06
C HIS A 281 37.84 58.85 59.81
N GLN A 282 37.43 58.95 61.08
CA GLN A 282 37.84 60.04 61.98
C GLN A 282 38.49 59.51 63.25
#